data_AF-A0A7C3D3V9-F1
#
_entry.id   AF-A0A7C3D3V9-F1
#
_cell.length_a   1.000
_cell.length_b   1.000
_cell.length_c   1.000
_cell.angle_alpha   90.00
_cell.angle_beta   90.00
_cell.angle_gamma   90.00
#
_symmetry.space_group_name_H-M   'P 1'
#
loop_
_entity.id
_entity.type
_entity.pdbx_description
1 polymer ?
#
loop_
_entity_poly.entity_id
_entity_poly.type
_entity_poly.pdbx_seq_one_letter_code
_entity_poly.pdbx_strand_id
1 'polypeptide(L)'
;MVMLPLRLQTMRHTSVYKPPESKSKHTMGTTDIAQLPDTITAPRTDPVYNCHAYLTKVPIGAIRPFIDAFTDKGDTVADIFAGSGMTGIAALTMGRNAKLSDISVLGQHIAHGYLQEVSEQALRAAGDHVIQTARAAIGDIYQTKRASDGQTQEMIRTVWSFTYICPNCHNEMIYYYHLDNKGKAPSCCPSCGEPFVKRLWPRGNDVPVRIVVMGEDGKQVEQEICKIDLDKIKKAARDKRQVEVPSLPIEETREMYSRSGLGKSGMTQTSMFFSARNAIALLELWNAINTIKDKKVRQKLRFAFTAILPRASKRYQWSPKRPLNAQNQTYYIAPVYYEWNVFDLFSRKVNAAIKANAEIFNHDLFGARKA
;
A
#
# COMPACT_ATOMS: atom_id res chain seq x y z
N MET A 1 3.17 -8.11 18.50
CA MET A 1 1.97 -7.37 18.07
C MET A 1 2.22 -5.90 18.36
N VAL A 2 2.16 -5.00 17.37
CA VAL A 2 2.45 -3.57 17.60
C VAL A 2 1.18 -2.90 18.11
N MET A 3 1.16 -2.53 19.38
CA MET A 3 0.07 -1.77 20.02
C MET A 3 0.40 -0.28 20.01
N LEU A 4 -0.61 0.57 19.82
CA LEU A 4 -0.46 2.02 19.94
C LEU A 4 -1.08 2.49 21.27
N PRO A 5 -0.29 2.94 22.26
CA PRO A 5 -0.82 3.57 23.45
C PRO A 5 -1.10 5.07 23.19
N LEU A 6 -2.32 5.51 23.44
CA LEU A 6 -2.70 6.93 23.52
C LEU A 6 -2.96 7.27 25.00
N ARG A 7 -2.18 8.19 25.58
CA ARG A 7 -2.36 8.66 26.97
C ARG A 7 -3.26 9.89 27.00
N LEU A 8 -4.28 9.89 27.87
CA LEU A 8 -5.32 10.93 27.94
C LEU A 8 -5.14 11.99 29.03
N GLN A 9 -3.99 12.01 29.70
CA GLN A 9 -3.74 12.88 30.86
C GLN A 9 -3.98 14.38 30.59
N THR A 10 -3.83 14.86 29.36
CA THR A 10 -4.06 16.27 29.00
C THR A 10 -5.52 16.65 28.80
N MET A 11 -6.45 15.70 28.62
CA MET A 11 -7.87 16.00 28.41
C MET A 11 -8.69 16.15 29.70
N ARG A 12 -8.11 15.83 30.87
CA ARG A 12 -8.77 15.90 32.18
C ARG A 12 -8.62 17.27 32.86
N HIS A 13 -7.99 18.26 32.21
CA HIS A 13 -8.04 19.63 32.69
C HIS A 13 -9.40 20.25 32.37
N THR A 14 -10.19 20.49 33.42
CA THR A 14 -11.43 21.25 33.36
C THR A 14 -11.15 22.67 32.86
N SER A 15 -11.32 22.90 31.56
CA SER A 15 -11.49 24.26 31.04
C SER A 15 -12.84 24.76 31.53
N VAL A 16 -12.84 25.79 32.38
CA VAL A 16 -14.04 26.49 32.85
C VAL A 16 -14.56 27.37 31.71
N TYR A 17 -15.13 26.76 30.69
CA TYR A 17 -15.88 27.47 29.65
C TYR A 17 -17.37 27.34 29.94
N LYS A 18 -18.00 28.43 30.36
CA LYS A 18 -19.47 28.55 30.46
C LYS A 18 -20.00 29.04 29.11
N PRO A 19 -20.65 28.20 28.29
CA PRO A 19 -21.36 28.69 27.11
C PRO A 19 -22.57 29.54 27.53
N PRO A 20 -23.00 30.52 26.72
CA PRO A 20 -24.22 31.28 26.96
C PRO A 20 -25.45 30.37 26.94
N GLU A 21 -26.41 30.65 27.84
CA GLU A 21 -27.61 29.84 28.04
C GLU A 21 -28.47 29.77 26.77
N SER A 22 -28.44 28.60 26.13
CA SER A 22 -29.35 28.22 25.05
C SER A 22 -30.66 27.69 25.64
N LYS A 23 -31.79 28.32 25.31
CA LYS A 23 -33.14 27.88 25.67
C LYS A 23 -33.64 26.72 24.80
N SER A 24 -32.86 25.64 24.67
CA SER A 24 -33.35 24.36 24.12
C SER A 24 -33.24 23.27 25.19
N LYS A 25 -34.37 22.73 25.65
CA LYS A 25 -34.44 21.55 26.52
C LYS A 25 -34.12 20.26 25.74
N HIS A 26 -32.93 20.20 25.13
CA HIS A 26 -32.29 18.92 24.87
C HIS A 26 -31.36 18.67 26.05
N THR A 27 -31.71 17.72 26.91
CA THR A 27 -30.75 17.11 27.82
C THR A 27 -29.63 16.54 26.96
N MET A 28 -28.50 17.25 26.86
CA MET A 28 -27.26 16.67 26.35
C MET A 28 -27.00 15.40 27.17
N GLY A 29 -26.91 14.25 26.49
CA GLY A 29 -26.43 13.01 27.11
C GLY A 29 -25.15 13.32 27.89
N THR A 30 -25.01 12.69 29.05
CA THR A 30 -23.92 12.95 30.01
C THR A 30 -22.56 12.81 29.31
N THR A 31 -21.95 13.93 28.95
CA THR A 31 -20.59 13.99 28.41
C THR A 31 -19.63 13.70 29.55
N ASP A 32 -19.24 12.44 29.70
CA ASP A 32 -18.42 12.03 30.85
C ASP A 32 -17.03 11.57 30.42
N ILE A 33 -16.10 12.54 30.36
CA ILE A 33 -14.66 12.29 30.18
C ILE A 33 -14.13 11.27 31.21
N ALA A 34 -14.76 11.14 32.38
CA ALA A 34 -14.33 10.19 33.40
C ALA A 34 -14.53 8.72 32.96
N GLN A 35 -15.41 8.46 31.99
CA GLN A 35 -15.62 7.12 31.43
C GLN A 35 -14.50 6.69 30.46
N LEU A 36 -13.67 7.63 29.99
CA LEU A 36 -12.54 7.28 29.13
C LEU A 36 -11.38 6.70 29.95
N PRO A 37 -10.84 5.53 29.54
CA PRO A 37 -9.69 4.94 30.23
C PRO A 37 -8.45 5.82 30.05
N ASP A 38 -7.58 5.87 31.07
CA ASP A 38 -6.35 6.67 31.01
C ASP A 38 -5.42 6.32 29.84
N THR A 39 -5.52 5.08 29.36
CA THR A 39 -4.80 4.57 28.19
C THR A 39 -5.72 3.71 27.33
N ILE A 40 -5.82 4.05 26.04
CA ILE A 40 -6.50 3.22 25.04
C ILE A 40 -5.46 2.40 24.29
N THR A 41 -5.71 1.09 24.21
CA THR A 41 -4.86 0.15 23.47
C THR A 41 -5.68 -0.49 22.36
N ALA A 42 -5.28 -0.29 21.11
CA ALA A 42 -5.89 -0.95 19.96
C ALA A 42 -4.85 -1.66 19.11
N PRO A 43 -5.12 -2.90 18.66
CA PRO A 43 -4.23 -3.59 17.74
C PRO A 43 -4.25 -2.92 16.36
N ARG A 44 -3.11 -2.88 15.69
CA ARG A 44 -2.97 -2.43 14.30
C ARG A 44 -3.04 -3.60 13.31
N THR A 45 -3.96 -4.53 13.56
CA THR A 45 -4.04 -5.80 12.81
C THR A 45 -5.43 -6.14 12.33
N ASP A 46 -6.44 -5.32 12.63
CA ASP A 46 -7.80 -5.56 12.17
C ASP A 46 -7.91 -5.45 10.64
N PRO A 47 -8.86 -6.19 10.02
CA PRO A 47 -9.13 -6.12 8.59
C PRO A 47 -9.27 -4.68 8.07
N VAL A 48 -10.00 -3.80 8.77
CA VAL A 48 -10.16 -2.40 8.35
C VAL A 48 -8.80 -1.68 8.31
N TYR A 49 -7.98 -1.78 9.35
CA TYR A 49 -6.67 -1.13 9.43
C TYR A 49 -5.72 -1.62 8.32
N ASN A 50 -5.64 -2.93 8.12
CA ASN A 50 -4.74 -3.55 7.14
C ASN A 50 -5.18 -3.42 5.67
N CYS A 51 -6.44 -3.05 5.43
CA CYS A 51 -6.97 -3.02 4.07
C CYS A 51 -6.32 -1.93 3.20
N HIS A 52 -6.19 -0.69 3.68
CA HIS A 52 -5.50 0.39 2.96
C HIS A 52 -4.59 1.17 3.92
N ALA A 53 -3.32 1.34 3.54
CA ALA A 53 -2.38 2.14 4.31
C ALA A 53 -2.67 3.63 4.15
N TYR A 54 -2.50 4.39 5.23
CA TYR A 54 -2.49 5.85 5.22
C TYR A 54 -1.58 6.32 6.36
N LEU A 55 -0.87 7.43 6.16
CA LEU A 55 0.29 7.78 6.98
C LEU A 55 -0.06 7.94 8.47
N THR A 56 -1.15 8.65 8.75
CA THR A 56 -1.62 8.99 10.09
C THR A 56 -2.81 8.13 10.52
N LYS A 57 -3.01 6.96 9.89
CA LYS A 57 -4.17 6.11 10.13
C LYS A 57 -4.22 5.61 11.57
N VAL A 58 -5.37 5.78 12.21
CA VAL A 58 -5.69 5.28 13.55
C VAL A 58 -6.70 4.12 13.43
N PRO A 59 -6.53 3.00 14.16
CA PRO A 59 -7.52 1.91 14.18
C PRO A 59 -8.87 2.38 14.72
N ILE A 60 -9.98 1.91 14.15
CA ILE A 60 -11.33 2.28 14.61
C ILE A 60 -11.56 1.92 16.08
N GLY A 61 -10.99 0.80 16.55
CA GLY A 61 -11.06 0.40 17.96
C GLY A 61 -10.46 1.41 18.93
N ALA A 62 -9.49 2.23 18.49
CA ALA A 62 -8.96 3.31 19.31
C ALA A 62 -9.87 4.56 19.35
N ILE A 63 -10.77 4.71 18.37
CA ILE A 63 -11.64 5.87 18.22
C ILE A 63 -12.99 5.64 18.90
N ARG A 64 -13.50 4.40 18.86
CA ARG A 64 -14.81 4.02 19.40
C ARG A 64 -15.07 4.49 20.85
N PRO A 65 -14.12 4.41 21.82
CA PRO A 65 -14.38 4.86 23.18
C PRO A 65 -14.76 6.34 23.29
N PHE A 66 -14.15 7.21 22.45
CA PHE A 66 -14.49 8.64 22.44
C PHE A 66 -15.89 8.87 21.87
N ILE A 67 -16.24 8.17 20.79
CA ILE A 67 -17.58 8.29 20.21
C ILE A 67 -18.64 7.84 21.24
N ASP A 68 -18.39 6.75 21.96
CA ASP A 68 -19.35 6.24 22.94
C ASP A 68 -19.53 7.18 24.14
N ALA A 69 -18.44 7.76 24.64
CA ALA A 69 -18.48 8.66 25.80
C ALA A 69 -19.15 10.01 25.53
N PHE A 70 -19.25 10.43 24.26
CA PHE A 70 -19.71 11.77 23.90
C PHE A 70 -20.94 11.81 22.99
N THR A 71 -21.45 10.66 22.55
CA THR A 71 -22.58 10.62 21.61
C THR A 71 -23.50 9.44 21.87
N ASP A 72 -24.80 9.64 21.62
CA ASP A 72 -25.80 8.59 21.59
C ASP A 72 -25.95 7.99 20.18
N LYS A 73 -26.64 6.84 20.07
CA LYS A 73 -26.97 6.27 18.75
C LYS A 73 -27.82 7.26 17.95
N GLY A 74 -27.53 7.41 16.66
CA GLY A 74 -28.19 8.38 15.78
C GLY A 74 -27.56 9.77 15.76
N ASP A 75 -26.73 10.12 16.75
CA ASP A 75 -26.00 11.40 16.75
C ASP A 75 -25.04 11.51 15.57
N THR A 76 -24.64 12.74 15.26
CA THR A 76 -23.68 13.03 14.19
C THR A 76 -22.30 13.32 14.75
N VAL A 77 -21.31 12.52 14.37
CA VAL A 77 -19.89 12.78 14.63
C VAL A 77 -19.30 13.59 13.47
N ALA A 78 -18.71 14.74 13.78
CA ALA A 78 -18.02 15.56 12.79
C ALA A 78 -16.49 15.45 12.93
N ASP A 79 -15.78 15.31 11.82
CA ASP A 79 -14.32 15.33 11.78
C ASP A 79 -13.84 16.12 10.55
N ILE A 80 -13.25 17.30 10.80
CA ILE A 80 -12.81 18.23 9.75
C ILE A 80 -11.34 18.02 9.31
N PHE A 81 -10.67 17.02 9.89
CA PHE A 81 -9.32 16.57 9.52
C PHE A 81 -9.31 15.04 9.39
N ALA A 82 -10.28 14.53 8.64
CA ALA A 82 -10.66 13.12 8.69
C ALA A 82 -9.59 12.16 8.16
N GLY A 83 -8.61 12.64 7.38
CA GLY A 83 -7.59 11.83 6.73
C GLY A 83 -8.21 10.67 5.95
N SER A 84 -7.90 9.44 6.35
CA SER A 84 -8.48 8.22 5.76
C SER A 84 -9.93 7.90 6.19
N GLY A 85 -10.57 8.78 6.95
CA GLY A 85 -11.98 8.69 7.36
C GLY A 85 -12.28 7.73 8.50
N MET A 86 -11.27 7.34 9.29
CA MET A 86 -11.44 6.29 10.32
C MET A 86 -12.45 6.68 11.41
N THR A 87 -12.56 7.98 11.72
CA THR A 87 -13.59 8.50 12.65
C THR A 87 -15.00 8.22 12.15
N GLY A 88 -15.26 8.46 10.86
CA GLY A 88 -16.57 8.17 10.28
C GLY A 88 -16.86 6.68 10.17
N ILE A 89 -15.84 5.85 9.89
CA ILE A 89 -16.01 4.39 9.92
C ILE A 89 -16.32 3.91 11.35
N ALA A 90 -15.64 4.45 12.36
CA ALA A 90 -15.92 4.13 13.76
C ALA A 90 -17.37 4.52 14.14
N ALA A 91 -17.77 5.75 13.83
CA ALA A 91 -19.13 6.26 14.05
C ALA A 91 -20.18 5.38 13.37
N LEU A 92 -19.98 5.04 12.09
CA LEU A 92 -20.86 4.17 11.33
C LEU A 92 -21.02 2.81 12.01
N THR A 93 -19.92 2.16 12.42
CA THR A 93 -19.97 0.85 13.11
C THR A 93 -20.65 0.89 14.48
N MET A 94 -20.84 2.09 15.03
CA MET A 94 -21.50 2.32 16.32
C MET A 94 -22.94 2.82 16.16
N GLY A 95 -23.47 2.90 14.94
CA GLY A 95 -24.83 3.40 14.68
C GLY A 95 -24.97 4.92 14.84
N ARG A 96 -23.89 5.67 14.60
CA ARG A 96 -23.89 7.14 14.52
C ARG A 96 -23.77 7.59 13.07
N ASN A 97 -24.25 8.80 12.79
CA ASN A 97 -24.01 9.50 11.54
C ASN A 97 -22.60 10.11 11.54
N ALA A 98 -22.03 10.37 10.36
CA ALA A 98 -20.72 11.01 10.25
C ALA A 98 -20.70 12.12 9.18
N LYS A 99 -20.05 13.24 9.49
CA LYS A 99 -19.71 14.30 8.54
C LYS A 99 -18.20 14.51 8.54
N LEU A 100 -17.55 14.19 7.43
CA LEU A 100 -16.11 14.22 7.30
C LEU A 100 -15.66 15.29 6.32
N SER A 101 -14.55 15.96 6.62
CA SER A 101 -13.82 16.84 5.70
C SER A 101 -12.33 16.57 5.80
N ASP A 102 -11.63 16.64 4.67
CA ASP A 102 -10.16 16.60 4.63
C ASP A 102 -9.67 17.20 3.31
N ILE A 103 -8.51 17.87 3.30
CA ILE A 103 -7.93 18.44 2.07
C ILE A 103 -7.24 17.37 1.20
N SER A 104 -6.85 16.24 1.79
CA SER A 104 -6.15 15.16 1.12
C SER A 104 -7.08 14.40 0.18
N VAL A 105 -6.86 14.55 -1.12
CA VAL A 105 -7.55 13.76 -2.16
C VAL A 105 -7.36 12.26 -1.94
N LEU A 106 -6.16 11.83 -1.50
CA LEU A 106 -5.91 10.43 -1.14
C LEU A 106 -6.70 10.01 0.10
N GLY A 107 -6.75 10.85 1.13
CA GLY A 107 -7.55 10.60 2.33
C GLY A 107 -9.03 10.41 1.99
N GLN A 108 -9.61 11.34 1.22
CA GLN A 108 -10.98 11.26 0.73
C GLN A 108 -11.22 9.99 -0.11
N HIS A 109 -10.32 9.65 -1.04
CA HIS A 109 -10.44 8.43 -1.85
C HIS A 109 -10.49 7.17 -0.98
N ILE A 110 -9.64 7.10 0.05
CA ILE A 110 -9.61 5.98 0.99
C ILE A 110 -10.91 5.91 1.79
N ALA A 111 -11.37 7.04 2.34
CA ALA A 111 -12.61 7.13 3.11
C ALA A 111 -13.83 6.69 2.28
N HIS A 112 -13.98 7.25 1.08
CA HIS A 112 -15.04 6.85 0.13
C HIS A 112 -14.94 5.37 -0.23
N GLY A 113 -13.72 4.86 -0.42
CA GLY A 113 -13.46 3.45 -0.68
C GLY A 113 -13.98 2.54 0.43
N TYR A 114 -13.73 2.87 1.70
CA TYR A 114 -14.28 2.11 2.83
C TYR A 114 -15.82 2.13 2.87
N LEU A 115 -16.43 3.30 2.63
CA LEU A 115 -17.88 3.50 2.71
C LEU A 115 -18.70 2.85 1.59
N GLN A 116 -18.06 2.34 0.53
CA GLN A 116 -18.79 1.60 -0.50
C GLN A 116 -19.26 0.24 0.04
N GLU A 117 -20.51 0.11 0.43
CA GLU A 117 -21.08 -1.20 0.74
C GLU A 117 -21.29 -1.99 -0.56
N VAL A 118 -20.60 -3.12 -0.69
CA VAL A 118 -20.65 -3.99 -1.88
C VAL A 118 -20.73 -5.44 -1.41
N SER A 119 -21.55 -6.27 -2.06
CA SER A 119 -21.63 -7.69 -1.73
C SER A 119 -20.31 -8.39 -2.06
N GLU A 120 -19.96 -9.42 -1.27
CA GLU A 120 -18.75 -10.22 -1.51
C GLU A 120 -18.75 -10.80 -2.92
N GLN A 121 -19.88 -11.38 -3.35
CA GLN A 121 -20.00 -11.99 -4.67
C GLN A 121 -19.74 -10.98 -5.80
N ALA A 122 -20.34 -9.79 -5.72
CA ALA A 122 -20.17 -8.77 -6.75
C ALA A 122 -18.73 -8.27 -6.81
N LEU A 123 -18.10 -8.03 -5.65
CA LEU A 123 -16.72 -7.54 -5.59
C LEU A 123 -15.71 -8.60 -6.06
N ARG A 124 -15.92 -9.87 -5.71
CA ARG A 124 -15.08 -10.99 -6.17
C ARG A 124 -15.20 -11.19 -7.67
N ALA A 125 -16.43 -11.30 -8.19
CA ALA A 125 -16.67 -11.48 -9.62
C ALA A 125 -16.10 -10.33 -10.46
N ALA A 126 -16.30 -9.08 -10.02
CA ALA A 126 -15.74 -7.91 -10.71
C ALA A 126 -14.21 -7.86 -10.61
N GLY A 127 -13.64 -8.22 -9.44
CA GLY A 127 -12.19 -8.31 -9.25
C GLY A 127 -11.54 -9.33 -10.18
N ASP A 128 -12.12 -10.52 -10.30
CA ASP A 128 -11.64 -11.57 -11.20
C ASP A 128 -11.78 -11.14 -12.66
N HIS A 129 -12.90 -10.52 -13.03
CA HIS A 129 -13.14 -10.00 -14.38
C HIS A 129 -12.11 -8.95 -14.82
N VAL A 130 -11.79 -7.97 -13.97
CA VAL A 130 -10.81 -6.92 -14.34
C VAL A 130 -9.39 -7.47 -14.40
N ILE A 131 -9.05 -8.45 -13.55
CA ILE A 131 -7.77 -9.17 -13.65
C ILE A 131 -7.67 -9.92 -14.97
N GLN A 132 -8.71 -10.67 -15.35
CA GLN A 132 -8.72 -11.43 -16.61
C GLN A 132 -8.60 -10.51 -17.83
N THR A 133 -9.37 -9.42 -17.85
CA THR A 133 -9.32 -8.40 -18.91
C THR A 133 -7.91 -7.80 -19.03
N ALA A 134 -7.31 -7.37 -17.92
CA ALA A 134 -5.98 -6.79 -17.93
C ALA A 134 -4.89 -7.80 -18.28
N ARG A 135 -5.00 -9.06 -17.82
CA ARG A 135 -4.09 -10.16 -18.22
C ARG A 135 -4.11 -10.38 -19.72
N ALA A 136 -5.30 -10.43 -20.32
CA ALA A 136 -5.44 -10.56 -21.76
C ALA A 136 -4.77 -9.39 -22.51
N ALA A 137 -4.94 -8.16 -22.02
CA ALA A 137 -4.38 -6.96 -22.64
C ALA A 137 -2.84 -6.87 -22.58
N ILE A 138 -2.21 -7.41 -21.53
CA ILE A 138 -0.74 -7.42 -21.42
C ILE A 138 -0.09 -8.67 -22.03
N GLY A 139 -0.87 -9.71 -22.29
CA GLY A 139 -0.39 -10.99 -22.79
C GLY A 139 0.57 -11.68 -21.82
N ASP A 140 1.77 -12.01 -22.31
CA ASP A 140 2.70 -12.92 -21.66
C ASP A 140 3.85 -12.25 -20.89
N ILE A 141 3.75 -10.96 -20.56
CA ILE A 141 4.88 -10.21 -19.96
C ILE A 141 5.31 -10.71 -18.57
N TYR A 142 4.44 -11.45 -17.87
CA TYR A 142 4.74 -12.12 -16.60
C TYR A 142 5.06 -13.62 -16.76
N GLN A 143 5.06 -14.17 -17.98
CA GLN A 143 5.38 -15.57 -18.18
C GLN A 143 6.89 -15.84 -18.13
N THR A 144 7.25 -16.96 -17.54
CA THR A 144 8.61 -17.51 -17.45
C THR A 144 8.59 -19.03 -17.56
N LYS A 145 9.75 -19.67 -17.43
CA LYS A 145 9.93 -21.12 -17.41
C LYS A 145 10.46 -21.55 -16.06
N ARG A 146 9.79 -22.51 -15.41
CA ARG A 146 10.30 -23.11 -14.18
C ARG A 146 11.57 -23.91 -14.50
N ALA A 147 12.62 -23.71 -13.72
CA ALA A 147 13.92 -24.30 -14.00
C ALA A 147 13.95 -25.84 -13.85
N SER A 148 13.12 -26.41 -12.97
CA SER A 148 13.14 -27.85 -12.67
C SER A 148 12.57 -28.73 -13.80
N ASP A 149 11.57 -28.25 -14.54
CA ASP A 149 10.85 -29.06 -15.53
C ASP A 149 10.51 -28.31 -16.85
N GLY A 150 10.88 -27.03 -16.97
CA GLY A 150 10.60 -26.24 -18.17
C GLY A 150 9.11 -25.90 -18.38
N GLN A 151 8.25 -26.10 -17.39
CA GLN A 151 6.85 -25.69 -17.51
C GLN A 151 6.73 -24.17 -17.57
N THR A 152 5.81 -23.69 -18.41
CA THR A 152 5.45 -22.26 -18.43
C THR A 152 4.75 -21.91 -17.13
N GLN A 153 5.22 -20.86 -16.46
CA GLN A 153 4.64 -20.35 -15.22
C GLN A 153 4.43 -18.84 -15.33
N GLU A 154 3.48 -18.30 -14.57
CA GLU A 154 3.43 -16.86 -14.30
C GLU A 154 4.37 -16.57 -13.13
N MET A 155 5.23 -15.58 -13.27
CA MET A 155 6.13 -15.17 -12.19
C MET A 155 5.33 -14.57 -11.03
N ILE A 156 5.78 -14.86 -9.81
CA ILE A 156 5.25 -14.25 -8.59
C ILE A 156 5.91 -12.89 -8.37
N ARG A 157 7.25 -12.86 -8.52
CA ARG A 157 8.06 -11.64 -8.42
C ARG A 157 9.43 -11.83 -9.08
N THR A 158 10.03 -10.73 -9.51
CA THR A 158 11.46 -10.63 -9.86
C THR A 158 12.19 -9.86 -8.75
N VAL A 159 13.38 -10.32 -8.37
CA VAL A 159 14.32 -9.59 -7.53
C VAL A 159 15.25 -8.78 -8.44
N TRP A 160 15.36 -7.50 -8.17
CA TRP A 160 16.22 -6.57 -8.89
C TRP A 160 17.34 -6.09 -7.97
N SER A 161 18.51 -5.87 -8.54
CA SER A 161 19.68 -5.32 -7.87
C SER A 161 20.16 -4.07 -8.57
N PHE A 162 20.59 -3.08 -7.78
CA PHE A 162 21.44 -2.01 -8.29
C PHE A 162 22.80 -2.60 -8.68
N THR A 163 23.45 -1.94 -9.64
CA THR A 163 24.85 -2.13 -9.95
C THR A 163 25.64 -0.92 -9.45
N TYR A 164 26.85 -1.16 -8.96
CA TYR A 164 27.78 -0.13 -8.51
C TYR A 164 29.09 -0.26 -9.27
N ILE A 165 29.61 0.86 -9.76
CA ILE A 165 30.87 0.91 -10.50
C ILE A 165 31.99 1.31 -9.54
N CYS A 166 33.05 0.51 -9.48
CA CYS A 166 34.21 0.84 -8.64
C CYS A 166 34.92 2.09 -9.19
N PRO A 167 35.14 3.15 -8.40
CA PRO A 167 35.82 4.35 -8.88
C PRO A 167 37.32 4.14 -9.16
N ASN A 168 37.90 3.05 -8.65
CA ASN A 168 39.32 2.72 -8.84
C ASN A 168 39.54 1.82 -10.07
N CYS A 169 38.90 0.64 -10.13
CA CYS A 169 39.13 -0.34 -11.21
C CYS A 169 38.00 -0.42 -12.25
N HIS A 170 36.93 0.37 -12.13
CA HIS A 170 35.76 0.36 -13.02
C HIS A 170 34.97 -0.95 -13.07
N ASN A 171 35.26 -1.92 -12.19
CA ASN A 171 34.46 -3.15 -12.10
C ASN A 171 33.00 -2.83 -11.77
N GLU A 172 32.08 -3.34 -12.58
CA GLU A 172 30.63 -3.28 -12.34
C GLU A 172 30.22 -4.40 -11.39
N MET A 173 29.81 -4.02 -10.18
CA MET A 173 29.43 -4.93 -9.11
C MET A 173 27.90 -5.01 -8.99
N ILE A 174 27.32 -6.20 -9.18
CA ILE A 174 25.89 -6.45 -8.93
C ILE A 174 25.71 -6.63 -7.42
N TYR A 175 25.12 -5.62 -6.76
CA TYR A 175 25.07 -5.54 -5.30
C TYR A 175 24.54 -6.80 -4.60
N TYR A 176 23.49 -7.42 -5.15
CA TYR A 176 22.86 -8.63 -4.58
C TYR A 176 23.84 -9.80 -4.40
N TYR A 177 24.76 -10.05 -5.34
CA TYR A 177 25.68 -11.19 -5.27
C TYR A 177 26.82 -11.01 -4.27
N HIS A 178 26.95 -9.81 -3.68
CA HIS A 178 27.98 -9.51 -2.69
C HIS A 178 27.40 -9.22 -1.30
N LEU A 179 26.13 -9.58 -1.08
CA LEU A 179 25.52 -9.58 0.24
C LEU A 179 25.89 -10.84 1.02
N ASP A 180 26.12 -10.70 2.33
CA ASP A 180 26.23 -11.86 3.20
C ASP A 180 24.86 -12.54 3.45
N ASN A 181 24.87 -13.68 4.14
CA ASN A 181 23.64 -14.43 4.49
C ASN A 181 22.66 -13.64 5.38
N LYS A 182 23.10 -12.53 5.98
CA LYS A 182 22.30 -11.62 6.80
C LYS A 182 21.89 -10.34 6.04
N GLY A 183 22.26 -10.22 4.76
CA GLY A 183 21.98 -9.06 3.91
C GLY A 183 22.89 -7.86 4.18
N LYS A 184 24.06 -8.06 4.79
CA LYS A 184 25.05 -7.02 5.02
C LYS A 184 25.74 -6.64 3.71
N ALA A 185 25.96 -5.34 3.51
CA ALA A 185 26.65 -4.79 2.35
C ALA A 185 28.11 -5.31 2.25
N PRO A 186 28.68 -5.39 1.03
CA PRO A 186 30.10 -5.68 0.86
C PRO A 186 30.98 -4.58 1.50
N SER A 187 32.17 -4.97 1.96
CA SER A 187 33.15 -4.03 2.55
C SER A 187 34.13 -3.46 1.52
N CYS A 188 34.33 -4.13 0.39
CA CYS A 188 35.31 -3.76 -0.63
C CYS A 188 34.89 -4.20 -2.02
N CYS A 189 35.59 -3.69 -3.02
CA CYS A 189 35.52 -4.13 -4.40
C CYS A 189 35.94 -5.60 -4.52
N PRO A 190 35.16 -6.45 -5.21
CA PRO A 190 35.54 -7.84 -5.43
C PRO A 190 36.71 -8.01 -6.41
N SER A 191 37.04 -6.98 -7.21
CA SER A 191 38.09 -7.02 -8.23
C SER A 191 39.43 -6.47 -7.73
N CYS A 192 39.45 -5.28 -7.13
CA CYS A 192 40.69 -4.62 -6.71
C CYS A 192 40.85 -4.37 -5.20
N GLY A 193 39.88 -4.77 -4.37
CA GLY A 193 39.94 -4.57 -2.91
C GLY A 193 39.67 -3.15 -2.40
N GLU A 194 39.41 -2.17 -3.28
CA GLU A 194 39.04 -0.79 -2.89
C GLU A 194 37.84 -0.77 -1.91
N PRO A 195 37.87 -0.02 -0.79
CA PRO A 195 36.75 0.07 0.14
C PRO A 195 35.42 0.44 -0.54
N PHE A 196 34.37 -0.34 -0.25
CA PHE A 196 33.04 -0.08 -0.79
C PHE A 196 32.34 1.02 0.02
N VAL A 197 32.13 2.17 -0.61
CA VAL A 197 31.41 3.30 -0.02
C VAL A 197 30.24 3.65 -0.92
N LYS A 198 29.04 3.19 -0.55
CA LYS A 198 27.81 3.29 -1.34
C LYS A 198 27.53 4.67 -1.93
N ARG A 199 27.86 5.75 -1.20
CA ARG A 199 27.63 7.14 -1.65
C ARG A 199 28.67 7.67 -2.65
N LEU A 200 29.84 7.03 -2.74
CA LEU A 200 30.95 7.44 -3.61
C LEU A 200 31.02 6.61 -4.90
N TRP A 201 30.45 5.40 -4.88
CA TRP A 201 30.43 4.52 -6.04
C TRP A 201 29.28 4.92 -6.98
N PRO A 202 29.55 5.29 -8.25
CA PRO A 202 28.51 5.55 -9.22
C PRO A 202 27.56 4.35 -9.37
N ARG A 203 26.27 4.64 -9.58
CA ARG A 203 25.25 3.63 -9.82
C ARG A 203 25.14 3.37 -11.32
N GLY A 204 25.15 2.09 -11.71
CA GLY A 204 24.85 1.66 -13.07
C GLY A 204 23.36 1.35 -13.27
N ASN A 205 23.04 0.51 -14.24
CA ASN A 205 21.67 0.08 -14.49
C ASN A 205 21.20 -0.95 -13.45
N ASP A 206 19.91 -0.91 -13.13
CA ASP A 206 19.31 -1.99 -12.34
C ASP A 206 19.21 -3.26 -13.19
N VAL A 207 19.57 -4.40 -12.59
CA VAL A 207 19.54 -5.70 -13.27
C VAL A 207 18.65 -6.70 -12.52
N PRO A 208 17.87 -7.54 -13.23
CA PRO A 208 17.16 -8.64 -12.59
C PRO A 208 18.19 -9.70 -12.16
N VAL A 209 18.06 -10.21 -10.94
CA VAL A 209 19.01 -11.20 -10.39
C VAL A 209 18.34 -12.54 -10.10
N ARG A 210 17.05 -12.53 -9.75
CA ARG A 210 16.29 -13.74 -9.41
C ARG A 210 14.85 -13.62 -9.85
N ILE A 211 14.23 -14.74 -10.18
CA ILE A 211 12.78 -14.83 -10.40
C ILE A 211 12.18 -15.87 -9.47
N VAL A 212 10.98 -15.59 -8.97
CA VAL A 212 10.26 -16.46 -8.05
C VAL A 212 9.03 -17.01 -8.76
N VAL A 213 8.90 -18.33 -8.76
CA VAL A 213 7.80 -19.09 -9.35
C VAL A 213 7.21 -20.07 -8.34
N MET A 214 6.10 -20.70 -8.68
CA MET A 214 5.60 -21.86 -7.94
C MET A 214 6.37 -23.11 -8.37
N GLY A 215 7.00 -23.77 -7.40
CA GLY A 215 7.64 -25.07 -7.56
C GLY A 215 6.62 -26.20 -7.75
N GLU A 216 7.12 -27.38 -8.11
CA GLU A 216 6.31 -28.58 -8.32
C GLU A 216 5.59 -29.03 -7.04
N ASP A 217 6.16 -28.73 -5.88
CA ASP A 217 5.59 -29.02 -4.55
C ASP A 217 4.57 -27.97 -4.08
N GLY A 218 4.22 -26.99 -4.94
CA GLY A 218 3.32 -25.90 -4.59
C GLY A 218 3.92 -24.87 -3.62
N LYS A 219 5.24 -24.83 -3.43
CA LYS A 219 5.92 -23.76 -2.67
C LYS A 219 6.61 -22.78 -3.60
N GLN A 220 6.91 -21.58 -3.09
CA GLN A 220 7.64 -20.59 -3.88
C GLN A 220 9.12 -20.99 -3.98
N VAL A 221 9.65 -21.02 -5.20
CA VAL A 221 11.05 -21.31 -5.49
C VAL A 221 11.66 -20.09 -6.16
N GLU A 222 12.82 -19.68 -5.67
CA GLU A 222 13.66 -18.66 -6.28
C GLU A 222 14.66 -19.34 -7.23
N GLN A 223 14.76 -18.88 -8.48
CA GLN A 223 15.61 -19.45 -9.52
C GLN A 223 16.40 -18.36 -10.27
N GLU A 224 17.43 -18.79 -11.00
CA GLU A 224 18.22 -17.91 -11.88
C GLU A 224 17.34 -17.29 -12.98
N ILE A 225 17.75 -16.08 -13.41
CA ILE A 225 17.13 -15.40 -14.55
C ILE A 225 17.46 -16.16 -15.84
N CYS A 226 16.44 -16.43 -16.65
CA CYS A 226 16.62 -17.06 -17.96
C CYS A 226 16.40 -16.06 -19.11
N LYS A 227 16.73 -16.47 -20.34
CA LYS A 227 16.59 -15.62 -21.53
C LYS A 227 15.16 -15.08 -21.72
N ILE A 228 14.15 -15.91 -21.44
CA ILE A 228 12.73 -15.53 -21.58
C ILE A 228 12.40 -14.35 -20.66
N ASP A 229 12.93 -14.32 -19.44
CA ASP A 229 12.68 -13.23 -18.48
C ASP A 229 13.23 -11.90 -19.01
N LEU A 230 14.46 -11.92 -19.52
CA LEU A 230 15.11 -10.76 -20.13
C LEU A 230 14.34 -10.27 -21.35
N ASP A 231 13.84 -11.19 -22.17
CA ASP A 231 13.05 -10.87 -23.36
C ASP A 231 11.70 -10.24 -22.97
N LYS A 232 11.01 -10.74 -21.94
CA LYS A 232 9.77 -10.12 -21.43
C LYS A 232 10.00 -8.73 -20.84
N ILE A 233 11.10 -8.53 -20.11
CA ILE A 233 11.48 -7.22 -19.57
C ILE A 233 11.73 -6.22 -20.71
N LYS A 234 12.50 -6.62 -21.73
CA LYS A 234 12.77 -5.78 -22.91
C LYS A 234 11.50 -5.50 -23.72
N LYS A 235 10.62 -6.50 -23.89
CA LYS A 235 9.32 -6.35 -24.55
C LYS A 235 8.49 -5.27 -23.85
N ALA A 236 8.37 -5.34 -22.53
CA ALA A 236 7.62 -4.33 -21.77
C ALA A 236 8.24 -2.94 -21.84
N ALA A 237 9.58 -2.83 -21.80
CA ALA A 237 10.26 -1.54 -21.93
C ALA A 237 10.06 -0.87 -23.30
N ARG A 238 9.80 -1.66 -24.35
CA ARG A 238 9.55 -1.19 -25.73
C ARG A 238 8.06 -1.07 -26.07
N ASP A 239 7.16 -1.40 -25.14
CA ASP A 239 5.73 -1.30 -25.37
C ASP A 239 5.33 0.16 -25.56
N LYS A 240 4.57 0.45 -26.62
CA LYS A 240 4.18 1.82 -26.96
C LYS A 240 3.33 2.45 -25.86
N ARG A 241 2.58 1.64 -25.09
CA ARG A 241 1.74 2.12 -23.98
C ARG A 241 2.54 2.71 -22.82
N GLN A 242 3.87 2.57 -22.78
CA GLN A 242 4.69 3.27 -21.78
C GLN A 242 4.44 4.79 -21.77
N VAL A 243 4.12 5.39 -22.92
CA VAL A 243 3.81 6.82 -23.03
C VAL A 243 2.45 7.20 -22.44
N GLU A 244 1.54 6.24 -22.29
CA GLU A 244 0.21 6.43 -21.72
C GLU A 244 0.21 6.31 -20.19
N VAL A 245 1.30 5.81 -19.60
CA VAL A 245 1.44 5.65 -18.15
C VAL A 245 1.47 7.04 -17.50
N PRO A 246 0.54 7.37 -16.59
CA PRO A 246 0.52 8.67 -15.95
C PRO A 246 1.81 8.96 -15.18
N SER A 247 2.38 10.14 -15.42
CA SER A 247 3.55 10.62 -14.72
C SER A 247 3.39 12.08 -14.35
N LEU A 248 3.73 12.41 -13.11
CA LEU A 248 3.80 13.79 -12.62
C LEU A 248 5.22 14.09 -12.14
N PRO A 249 5.71 15.32 -12.40
CA PRO A 249 6.99 15.75 -11.87
C PRO A 249 6.91 15.83 -10.34
N ILE A 250 8.00 15.43 -9.69
CA ILE A 250 8.23 15.64 -8.27
C ILE A 250 9.13 16.85 -8.17
N GLU A 251 8.51 18.00 -7.88
CA GLU A 251 9.18 19.29 -7.80
C GLU A 251 10.20 19.37 -6.67
N GLU A 252 11.26 20.16 -6.88
CA GLU A 252 12.35 20.34 -5.90
C GLU A 252 11.89 21.03 -4.61
N THR A 253 10.81 21.81 -4.70
CA THR A 253 10.14 22.50 -3.58
C THR A 253 9.48 21.52 -2.61
N ARG A 254 9.21 20.28 -3.02
CA ARG A 254 8.63 19.26 -2.16
C ARG A 254 9.67 18.79 -1.15
N GLU A 255 9.31 18.78 0.14
CA GLU A 255 10.18 18.31 1.21
C GLU A 255 10.81 16.91 0.93
N MET A 256 10.01 16.01 0.35
CA MET A 256 10.42 14.64 0.05
C MET A 256 11.41 14.53 -1.10
N TYR A 257 11.52 15.55 -1.96
CA TYR A 257 12.50 15.58 -3.06
C TYR A 257 13.92 15.57 -2.50
N SER A 258 14.22 16.51 -1.62
CA SER A 258 15.52 16.63 -0.97
C SER A 258 15.78 15.47 -0.01
N ARG A 259 14.82 15.16 0.88
CA ARG A 259 14.96 14.10 1.89
C ARG A 259 15.14 12.70 1.31
N SER A 260 14.59 12.45 0.11
CA SER A 260 14.75 11.16 -0.58
C SER A 260 15.90 11.16 -1.60
N GLY A 261 16.63 12.27 -1.74
CA GLY A 261 17.74 12.40 -2.68
C GLY A 261 17.33 12.26 -4.15
N LEU A 262 16.13 12.70 -4.51
CA LEU A 262 15.55 12.45 -5.83
C LEU A 262 16.39 13.06 -6.96
N GLY A 263 16.82 14.31 -6.82
CA GLY A 263 17.70 14.97 -7.80
C GLY A 263 19.00 14.22 -8.04
N LYS A 264 19.65 13.70 -6.97
CA LYS A 264 20.87 12.89 -7.10
C LYS A 264 20.64 11.55 -7.80
N SER A 265 19.46 10.98 -7.63
CA SER A 265 19.11 9.69 -8.23
C SER A 265 18.47 9.81 -9.62
N GLY A 266 18.13 11.02 -10.07
CA GLY A 266 17.34 11.25 -11.29
C GLY A 266 15.88 10.81 -11.21
N MET A 267 15.39 10.34 -10.06
CA MET A 267 14.03 9.81 -9.86
C MET A 267 13.00 10.92 -9.62
N THR A 268 12.85 11.82 -10.58
CA THR A 268 12.07 13.07 -10.44
C THR A 268 10.66 12.99 -11.02
N GLN A 269 10.24 11.80 -11.46
CA GLN A 269 8.93 11.54 -12.08
C GLN A 269 8.23 10.36 -11.39
N THR A 270 6.92 10.44 -11.17
CA THR A 270 6.18 9.37 -10.46
C THR A 270 6.23 8.02 -11.18
N SER A 271 6.27 8.00 -12.51
CA SER A 271 6.34 6.76 -13.30
C SER A 271 7.65 5.99 -13.10
N MET A 272 8.75 6.69 -12.77
CA MET A 272 10.09 6.08 -12.59
C MET A 272 10.14 5.07 -11.43
N PHE A 273 9.20 5.16 -10.49
CA PHE A 273 9.06 4.23 -9.36
C PHE A 273 8.48 2.87 -9.76
N PHE A 274 8.04 2.69 -10.99
CA PHE A 274 7.53 1.42 -11.49
C PHE A 274 8.49 0.85 -12.52
N SER A 275 8.56 -0.48 -12.60
CA SER A 275 9.21 -1.12 -13.74
C SER A 275 8.30 -1.06 -14.95
N ALA A 276 8.87 -1.18 -16.15
CA ALA A 276 8.10 -1.15 -17.39
C ALA A 276 6.96 -2.19 -17.40
N ARG A 277 7.21 -3.41 -16.89
CA ARG A 277 6.18 -4.45 -16.77
C ARG A 277 5.04 -4.03 -15.86
N ASN A 278 5.36 -3.55 -14.65
CA ASN A 278 4.34 -3.14 -13.69
C ASN A 278 3.60 -1.87 -14.13
N ALA A 279 4.25 -0.97 -14.87
CA ALA A 279 3.62 0.21 -15.42
C ALA A 279 2.48 -0.13 -16.38
N ILE A 280 2.71 -1.04 -17.34
CA ILE A 280 1.68 -1.51 -18.29
C ILE A 280 0.59 -2.31 -17.55
N ALA A 281 0.99 -3.23 -16.67
CA ALA A 281 0.01 -4.05 -15.94
C ALA A 281 -0.92 -3.19 -15.07
N LEU A 282 -0.40 -2.13 -14.43
CA LEU A 282 -1.21 -1.17 -13.68
C LEU A 282 -2.09 -0.30 -14.59
N LEU A 283 -1.58 0.13 -15.74
CA LEU A 283 -2.37 0.88 -16.73
C LEU A 283 -3.58 0.07 -17.19
N GLU A 284 -3.37 -1.17 -17.65
CA GLU A 284 -4.45 -2.04 -18.14
C GLU A 284 -5.42 -2.44 -17.04
N LEU A 285 -4.92 -2.69 -15.83
CA LEU A 285 -5.78 -2.95 -14.67
C LEU A 285 -6.65 -1.74 -14.34
N TRP A 286 -6.09 -0.53 -14.37
CA TRP A 286 -6.85 0.70 -14.15
C TRP A 286 -7.92 0.91 -15.23
N ASN A 287 -7.57 0.69 -16.49
CA ASN A 287 -8.51 0.77 -17.62
C ASN A 287 -9.66 -0.23 -17.44
N ALA A 288 -9.35 -1.49 -17.13
CA ALA A 288 -10.36 -2.52 -16.88
C ALA A 288 -11.27 -2.18 -15.68
N ILE A 289 -10.71 -1.66 -14.57
CA ILE A 289 -11.53 -1.20 -13.43
C ILE A 289 -12.50 -0.10 -13.87
N ASN A 290 -12.09 0.80 -14.76
CA ASN A 290 -12.90 1.92 -15.20
C ASN A 290 -14.08 1.53 -16.11
N THR A 291 -14.09 0.33 -16.69
CA THR A 291 -15.21 -0.17 -17.50
C THR A 291 -16.36 -0.73 -16.64
N ILE A 292 -16.12 -1.01 -15.35
CA ILE A 292 -17.14 -1.53 -14.42
C ILE A 292 -18.29 -0.53 -14.28
N LYS A 293 -19.51 -0.96 -14.63
CA LYS A 293 -20.70 -0.08 -14.65
C LYS A 293 -21.17 0.32 -13.24
N ASP A 294 -21.21 -0.64 -12.31
CA ASP A 294 -21.59 -0.38 -10.92
C ASP A 294 -20.59 0.58 -10.27
N LYS A 295 -21.07 1.75 -9.87
CA LYS A 295 -20.23 2.82 -9.31
C LYS A 295 -19.60 2.44 -7.97
N LYS A 296 -20.32 1.71 -7.11
CA LYS A 296 -19.83 1.30 -5.78
C LYS A 296 -18.74 0.25 -5.93
N VAL A 297 -18.97 -0.76 -6.78
CA VAL A 297 -17.99 -1.81 -7.10
C VAL A 297 -16.75 -1.17 -7.72
N ARG A 298 -16.91 -0.30 -8.73
CA ARG A 298 -15.80 0.41 -9.38
C ARG A 298 -14.98 1.22 -8.38
N GLN A 299 -15.63 1.98 -7.50
CA GLN A 299 -14.94 2.77 -6.48
C GLN A 299 -14.19 1.87 -5.47
N LYS A 300 -14.76 0.72 -5.07
CA LYS A 300 -14.07 -0.25 -4.20
C LYS A 300 -12.86 -0.90 -4.89
N LEU A 301 -12.95 -1.20 -6.19
CA LEU A 301 -11.81 -1.71 -6.97
C LEU A 301 -10.71 -0.66 -7.14
N ARG A 302 -11.06 0.61 -7.39
CA ARG A 302 -10.08 1.72 -7.39
C ARG A 302 -9.39 1.88 -6.04
N PHE A 303 -10.13 1.72 -4.95
CA PHE A 303 -9.57 1.67 -3.59
C PHE A 303 -8.59 0.50 -3.41
N ALA A 304 -8.92 -0.70 -3.89
CA ALA A 304 -8.00 -1.83 -3.88
C ALA A 304 -6.75 -1.57 -4.75
N PHE A 305 -6.92 -0.91 -5.90
CA PHE A 305 -5.83 -0.56 -6.81
C PHE A 305 -4.82 0.38 -6.14
N THR A 306 -5.27 1.48 -5.54
CA THR A 306 -4.36 2.43 -4.87
C THR A 306 -3.64 1.81 -3.69
N ALA A 307 -4.26 0.85 -3.00
CA ALA A 307 -3.66 0.15 -1.87
C ALA A 307 -2.48 -0.77 -2.25
N ILE A 308 -2.35 -1.17 -3.52
CA ILE A 308 -1.24 -2.02 -3.96
C ILE A 308 -0.06 -1.25 -4.55
N LEU A 309 -0.24 0.02 -4.92
CA LEU A 309 0.78 0.81 -5.61
C LEU A 309 2.15 0.83 -4.90
N PRO A 310 2.25 0.98 -3.56
CA PRO A 310 3.54 0.92 -2.90
C PRO A 310 4.26 -0.42 -3.07
N ARG A 311 3.51 -1.55 -3.09
CA ARG A 311 4.06 -2.91 -3.26
C ARG A 311 4.31 -3.27 -4.72
N ALA A 312 3.58 -2.67 -5.65
CA ALA A 312 3.78 -2.81 -7.08
C ALA A 312 4.94 -1.93 -7.60
N SER A 313 5.38 -0.94 -6.82
CA SER A 313 6.53 -0.09 -7.13
C SER A 313 7.87 -0.73 -6.74
N LYS A 314 8.97 -0.19 -7.29
CA LYS A 314 10.37 -0.48 -6.92
C LYS A 314 10.68 -0.20 -5.44
N ARG A 315 9.77 0.45 -4.69
CA ARG A 315 9.96 0.74 -3.27
C ARG A 315 9.73 -0.47 -2.36
N TYR A 316 9.23 -1.60 -2.89
CA TYR A 316 9.05 -2.81 -2.09
C TYR A 316 10.38 -3.54 -1.89
N GLN A 317 10.84 -3.62 -0.66
CA GLN A 317 12.24 -3.89 -0.37
C GLN A 317 12.49 -5.38 -0.16
N TRP A 318 13.62 -5.84 -0.71
CA TRP A 318 14.13 -7.18 -0.43
C TRP A 318 14.78 -7.25 0.95
N SER A 319 14.66 -8.39 1.61
CA SER A 319 15.51 -8.76 2.73
C SER A 319 15.67 -10.28 2.77
N PRO A 320 16.73 -10.81 3.42
CA PRO A 320 17.01 -12.26 3.44
C PRO A 320 15.93 -13.08 4.14
N LYS A 321 15.22 -12.51 5.11
CA LYS A 321 14.22 -13.24 5.91
C LYS A 321 12.81 -13.11 5.35
N ARG A 322 12.38 -11.87 5.08
CA ARG A 322 11.04 -11.56 4.61
C ARG A 322 10.99 -10.20 3.90
N PRO A 323 10.12 -9.99 2.92
CA PRO A 323 9.96 -8.68 2.32
C PRO A 323 9.68 -7.58 3.35
N LEU A 324 10.31 -6.42 3.18
CA LEU A 324 10.01 -5.22 3.96
C LEU A 324 9.10 -4.30 3.14
N ASN A 325 8.08 -3.73 3.79
CA ASN A 325 7.18 -2.80 3.11
C ASN A 325 7.94 -1.56 2.62
N ALA A 326 7.38 -0.87 1.63
CA ALA A 326 7.83 0.46 1.25
C ALA A 326 7.80 1.36 2.50
N GLN A 327 8.92 2.05 2.76
CA GLN A 327 9.00 2.97 3.89
C GLN A 327 8.00 4.10 3.70
N ASN A 328 7.22 4.39 4.74
CA ASN A 328 6.37 5.56 4.75
C ASN A 328 7.23 6.83 4.77
N GLN A 329 6.69 7.95 4.29
CA GLN A 329 7.33 9.27 4.34
C GLN A 329 8.67 9.40 3.60
N THR A 330 8.98 8.50 2.68
CA THR A 330 10.17 8.63 1.81
C THR A 330 9.87 8.03 0.44
N TYR A 331 10.62 8.46 -0.58
CA TYR A 331 10.66 7.80 -1.89
C TYR A 331 11.80 6.78 -1.99
N TYR A 332 12.22 6.22 -0.84
CA TYR A 332 13.37 5.32 -0.79
C TYR A 332 13.16 4.05 -1.64
N ILE A 333 14.17 3.72 -2.45
CA ILE A 333 14.31 2.45 -3.15
C ILE A 333 15.56 1.76 -2.59
N ALA A 334 15.39 0.55 -2.08
CA ALA A 334 16.49 -0.24 -1.56
C ALA A 334 17.37 -0.74 -2.72
N PRO A 335 18.70 -0.95 -2.51
CA PRO A 335 19.59 -1.50 -3.54
C PRO A 335 19.18 -2.85 -4.07
N VAL A 336 18.40 -3.61 -3.29
CA VAL A 336 17.71 -4.80 -3.76
C VAL A 336 16.23 -4.63 -3.49
N TYR A 337 15.42 -4.77 -4.52
CA TYR A 337 13.98 -4.57 -4.44
C TYR A 337 13.23 -5.65 -5.21
N TYR A 338 11.94 -5.76 -4.92
CA TYR A 338 11.06 -6.67 -5.64
C TYR A 338 10.25 -5.92 -6.69
N GLU A 339 10.08 -6.57 -7.83
CA GLU A 339 8.99 -6.32 -8.76
C GLU A 339 7.98 -7.46 -8.61
N TRP A 340 6.83 -7.18 -7.99
CA TRP A 340 5.77 -8.18 -7.81
C TRP A 340 4.79 -8.19 -8.98
N ASN A 341 4.23 -9.36 -9.24
CA ASN A 341 3.06 -9.50 -10.10
C ASN A 341 1.89 -8.65 -9.56
N VAL A 342 1.44 -7.71 -10.38
CA VAL A 342 0.39 -6.75 -10.02
C VAL A 342 -0.95 -7.44 -9.74
N PHE A 343 -1.27 -8.50 -10.48
CA PHE A 343 -2.55 -9.20 -10.33
C PHE A 343 -2.62 -10.01 -9.04
N ASP A 344 -1.52 -10.62 -8.62
CA ASP A 344 -1.43 -11.30 -7.33
C ASP A 344 -1.57 -10.31 -6.16
N LEU A 345 -0.97 -9.11 -6.29
CA LEU A 345 -1.15 -8.05 -5.31
C LEU A 345 -2.61 -7.59 -5.27
N PHE A 346 -3.21 -7.37 -6.43
CA PHE A 346 -4.58 -6.86 -6.55
C PHE A 346 -5.61 -7.87 -6.03
N SER A 347 -5.53 -9.15 -6.42
CA SER A 347 -6.43 -10.20 -5.93
C SER A 347 -6.38 -10.33 -4.40
N ARG A 348 -5.18 -10.34 -3.81
CA ARG A 348 -5.02 -10.32 -2.34
C ARG A 348 -5.65 -9.08 -1.70
N LYS A 349 -5.61 -7.94 -2.39
CA LYS A 349 -6.18 -6.69 -1.89
C LYS A 349 -7.70 -6.64 -2.03
N VAL A 350 -8.27 -7.19 -3.09
CA VAL A 350 -9.73 -7.40 -3.23
C VAL A 350 -10.24 -8.26 -2.07
N ASN A 351 -9.55 -9.36 -1.74
CA ASN A 351 -9.88 -10.19 -0.58
C ASN A 351 -9.79 -9.44 0.75
N ALA A 352 -8.79 -8.56 0.92
CA ALA A 352 -8.70 -7.70 2.11
C ALA A 352 -9.84 -6.67 2.18
N ALA A 353 -10.30 -6.16 1.03
CA ALA A 353 -11.44 -5.26 0.94
C ALA A 353 -12.76 -5.97 1.31
N ILE A 354 -12.94 -7.23 0.90
CA ILE A 354 -14.08 -8.07 1.30
C ILE A 354 -14.10 -8.24 2.82
N LYS A 355 -12.96 -8.60 3.43
CA LYS A 355 -12.86 -8.77 4.90
C LYS A 355 -13.16 -7.47 5.66
N ALA A 356 -12.62 -6.34 5.19
CA ALA A 356 -12.90 -5.04 5.79
C ALA A 356 -14.38 -4.64 5.62
N ASN A 357 -15.00 -4.95 4.48
CA ASN A 357 -16.41 -4.69 4.24
C ASN A 357 -17.30 -5.48 5.21
N ALA A 358 -16.99 -6.77 5.41
CA ALA A 358 -17.69 -7.60 6.38
C ALA A 358 -17.59 -7.03 7.81
N GLU A 359 -16.44 -6.46 8.20
CA GLU A 359 -16.28 -5.85 9.53
C GLU A 359 -17.05 -4.53 9.67
N ILE A 360 -17.09 -3.70 8.62
CA ILE A 360 -17.75 -2.38 8.66
C ILE A 360 -19.27 -2.51 8.62
N PHE A 361 -19.79 -3.40 7.79
CA PHE A 361 -21.23 -3.54 7.52
C PHE A 361 -21.82 -4.79 8.18
N ASN A 362 -21.19 -5.33 9.23
CA ASN A 362 -21.74 -6.50 9.93
C ASN A 362 -23.07 -6.14 10.62
N HIS A 363 -24.19 -6.53 10.00
CA HIS A 363 -25.54 -6.31 10.50
C HIS A 363 -25.81 -6.94 11.88
N ASP A 364 -25.02 -7.93 12.31
CA ASP A 364 -25.18 -8.58 13.62
C ASP A 364 -24.65 -7.72 14.79
N LEU A 365 -23.75 -6.76 14.53
CA LEU A 365 -23.31 -5.78 15.53
C LEU A 365 -24.33 -4.63 15.73
N PHE A 366 -25.22 -4.45 14.75
CA PHE A 366 -26.31 -3.48 14.78
C PHE A 366 -27.59 -4.18 15.27
N GLY A 367 -27.60 -4.57 16.55
CA GLY A 367 -28.69 -5.31 17.18
C GLY A 367 -30.07 -5.06 16.56
N ALA A 368 -30.62 -6.11 15.96
CA ALA A 368 -32.01 -6.29 15.57
C ALA A 368 -32.70 -5.08 14.91
N ARG A 369 -32.60 -4.98 13.58
CA ARG A 369 -33.78 -4.60 12.79
C ARG A 369 -34.65 -5.84 12.59
N LYS A 370 -35.45 -6.20 13.60
CA LYS A 370 -36.72 -6.89 13.34
C LYS A 370 -37.78 -5.81 13.40
N ALA A 371 -38.31 -5.44 12.24
CA ALA A 371 -39.61 -4.80 12.13
C ALA A 371 -40.70 -5.84 12.43
#